data_AF-A0A9N7RQH6-F1
#
_entry.id   AF-A0A9N7RQH6-F1
#
_cell.length_a   1.000
_cell.length_b   1.000
_cell.length_c   1.000
_cell.angle_alpha   90.00
_cell.angle_beta   90.00
_cell.angle_gamma   90.00
#
_symmetry.space_group_name_H-M   'P 1'
#
loop_
_entity.id
_entity.type
_entity.pdbx_description
1 polymer ?
#
loop_
_entity_poly.entity_id
_entity_poly.type
_entity_poly.pdbx_seq_one_letter_code
_entity_poly.pdbx_strand_id
1 'polypeptide(L)'
;YLCKLKSYVRNKAHPEASIANTFLADECMVFCSRYLEGFSTKHNKPSRNEENQDHQESDLFGEVSSLFPPVGKPLGRPSSFILTDLEKLQAHRYVLYNCKAVIPYLKEHAADLKRRNRQRRLSLKQIENIQNKEFPIWFREH
;
A
#
# COMPACT_ATOMS: atom_id res chain seq x y z
N TYR A 1 22.15 13.34 -15.76
CA TYR A 1 23.59 13.33 -16.10
C TYR A 1 24.41 14.27 -15.21
N LEU A 2 24.10 15.57 -15.16
CA LEU A 2 24.88 16.58 -14.43
C LEU A 2 25.07 16.30 -12.91
N CYS A 3 24.05 15.79 -12.21
CA CYS A 3 24.15 15.50 -10.77
C CYS A 3 25.21 14.42 -10.43
N LYS A 4 25.37 13.41 -11.31
CA LYS A 4 26.34 12.32 -11.11
C LYS A 4 27.79 12.82 -11.29
N LEU A 5 28.04 13.63 -12.30
CA LEU A 5 29.36 14.23 -12.51
C LEU A 5 29.74 15.19 -11.38
N LYS A 6 28.79 15.98 -10.89
CA LYS A 6 29.01 16.84 -9.72
C LYS A 6 29.39 16.04 -8.47
N SER A 7 28.80 14.86 -8.26
CA SER A 7 29.19 13.98 -7.15
C SER A 7 30.61 13.39 -7.25
N TYR A 8 31.23 13.43 -8.44
CA TYR A 8 32.58 12.93 -8.67
C TYR A 8 33.68 14.00 -8.50
N VAL A 9 33.31 15.27 -8.30
CA VAL A 9 34.28 16.36 -8.03
C VAL A 9 34.59 16.40 -6.53
N ARG A 10 35.67 15.71 -6.13
CA ARG A 10 36.25 15.75 -4.77
C ARG A 10 37.32 16.84 -4.61
N ASN A 11 38.04 17.16 -5.68
CA ASN A 11 38.97 18.29 -5.74
C ASN A 11 38.47 19.35 -6.73
N LYS A 12 38.10 20.52 -6.21
CA LYS A 12 37.59 21.64 -7.03
C LYS A 12 38.68 22.39 -7.79
N ALA A 13 39.95 22.27 -7.39
CA ALA A 13 41.07 22.90 -8.10
C ALA A 13 41.36 22.22 -9.45
N HIS A 14 41.02 20.92 -9.58
CA HIS A 14 41.18 20.13 -10.80
C HIS A 14 39.94 19.24 -11.03
N PRO A 15 38.81 19.82 -11.45
CA PRO A 15 37.54 19.12 -11.50
C PRO A 15 37.53 17.98 -12.53
N GLU A 16 38.17 18.14 -13.69
CA GLU A 16 38.25 17.09 -14.72
C GLU A 16 39.04 15.88 -14.21
N ALA A 17 40.23 16.13 -13.64
CA ALA A 17 41.07 15.08 -13.07
C ALA A 17 40.36 14.37 -11.91
N SER A 18 39.63 15.14 -11.08
CA SER A 18 38.84 14.57 -9.98
C SER A 18 37.72 13.65 -10.48
N ILE A 19 37.03 14.04 -11.55
CA ILE A 19 35.96 13.23 -12.16
C ILE A 19 36.55 11.96 -12.75
N ALA A 20 37.63 12.07 -13.54
CA ALA A 20 38.29 10.92 -14.19
C ALA A 20 38.76 9.89 -13.16
N ASN A 21 39.44 10.34 -12.09
CA ASN A 21 39.93 9.46 -11.03
C ASN A 21 38.79 8.77 -10.28
N THR A 22 37.72 9.50 -9.95
CA THR A 22 36.58 8.91 -9.24
C THR A 22 35.84 7.92 -10.12
N PHE A 23 35.71 8.20 -11.42
CA PHE A 23 35.10 7.29 -12.39
C PHE A 23 35.91 5.99 -12.52
N LEU A 24 37.23 6.10 -12.69
CA LEU A 24 38.13 4.94 -12.73
C LEU A 24 38.01 4.09 -11.46
N ALA A 25 38.00 4.72 -10.29
CA ALA A 25 37.82 4.02 -9.02
C ALA A 25 36.45 3.32 -8.93
N ASP A 26 35.35 3.96 -9.35
CA ASP A 26 34.01 3.36 -9.35
C ASP A 26 33.97 2.15 -10.30
N GLU A 27 34.55 2.24 -11.50
CA GLU A 27 34.66 1.11 -12.45
C GLU A 27 35.51 -0.04 -11.92
N CYS A 28 36.66 0.23 -11.31
CA CYS A 28 37.49 -0.80 -10.68
C CYS A 28 36.72 -1.53 -9.57
N MET A 29 35.98 -0.79 -8.74
CA MET A 29 35.15 -1.39 -7.68
C MET A 29 33.99 -2.22 -8.26
N VAL A 30 33.35 -1.77 -9.35
CA VAL A 30 32.34 -2.55 -10.08
C VAL A 30 32.96 -3.83 -10.63
N PHE A 31 34.14 -3.76 -11.24
CA PHE A 31 34.83 -4.91 -11.78
C PHE A 31 35.17 -5.93 -10.69
N CYS A 32 35.82 -5.49 -9.60
CA CYS A 32 36.15 -6.35 -8.47
C CYS A 32 34.90 -6.99 -7.84
N SER A 33 33.77 -6.27 -7.79
CA SER A 33 32.51 -6.79 -7.24
C SER A 33 31.91 -7.98 -7.98
N ARG A 34 32.33 -8.23 -9.22
CA ARG A 34 31.88 -9.40 -10.00
C ARG A 34 32.64 -10.68 -9.65
N TYR A 35 33.81 -10.57 -9.04
CA TYR A 35 34.73 -11.70 -8.82
C TYR A 35 35.01 -11.98 -7.36
N LEU A 36 34.82 -10.99 -6.50
CA LEU A 36 34.92 -11.19 -5.06
C LEU A 36 33.48 -11.38 -4.55
N GLU A 37 33.25 -12.44 -3.77
CA GLU A 37 31.96 -12.74 -3.12
C GLU A 37 31.97 -12.35 -1.63
N GLY A 38 30.79 -12.16 -1.03
CA GLY A 38 30.65 -12.02 0.43
C GLY A 38 30.73 -10.61 1.01
N PHE A 39 30.81 -9.54 0.20
CA PHE A 39 30.73 -8.14 0.68
C PHE A 39 29.61 -7.38 -0.01
N SER A 40 29.04 -6.43 0.72
CA SER A 40 27.96 -5.58 0.21
C SER A 40 28.50 -4.52 -0.75
N THR A 41 27.95 -4.49 -1.97
CA THR A 41 28.27 -3.56 -3.05
C THR A 41 27.03 -2.75 -3.40
N LYS A 42 27.20 -1.64 -4.13
CA LYS A 42 26.05 -0.87 -4.64
C LYS A 42 25.12 -1.71 -5.54
N HIS A 43 25.63 -2.80 -6.13
CA HIS A 43 24.91 -3.61 -7.11
C HIS A 43 24.24 -4.86 -6.52
N ASN A 44 24.67 -5.31 -5.34
CA ASN A 44 24.06 -6.47 -4.65
C ASN A 44 23.19 -6.07 -3.45
N LYS A 45 23.14 -4.78 -3.11
CA LYS A 45 22.24 -4.30 -2.06
C LYS A 45 20.81 -4.45 -2.56
N PRO A 46 19.94 -5.16 -1.82
CA PRO A 46 18.53 -5.20 -2.15
C PRO A 46 18.01 -3.77 -2.19
N SER A 47 17.13 -3.49 -3.15
CA SER A 47 16.42 -2.22 -3.23
C SER A 47 15.85 -1.87 -1.86
N ARG A 48 15.74 -0.57 -1.57
CA ARG A 48 15.10 -0.11 -0.32
C ARG A 48 13.64 -0.60 -0.19
N ASN A 49 13.05 -1.06 -1.31
CA ASN A 49 11.72 -1.64 -1.38
C ASN A 49 11.73 -3.16 -1.64
N GLU A 50 12.90 -3.82 -1.66
CA GLU A 50 12.94 -5.26 -1.79
C GLU A 50 12.33 -5.89 -0.53
N GLU A 51 11.34 -6.73 -0.78
CA GLU A 51 10.62 -7.46 0.23
C GLU A 51 11.55 -8.53 0.80
N ASN A 52 12.42 -8.13 1.72
CA ASN A 52 13.05 -9.11 2.60
C ASN A 52 11.90 -9.86 3.28
N GLN A 53 11.81 -11.16 2.99
CA GLN A 53 10.94 -12.14 3.65
C GLN A 53 11.41 -12.42 5.09
N ASP A 54 12.20 -11.52 5.66
CA ASP A 54 12.64 -11.61 7.03
C ASP A 54 11.51 -11.07 7.89
N HIS A 55 10.72 -12.02 8.37
CA HIS A 55 9.74 -11.91 9.42
C HIS A 55 10.26 -11.06 10.59
N GLN A 56 9.95 -9.78 10.55
CA GLN A 56 9.75 -8.96 11.74
C GLN A 56 8.55 -8.08 11.48
N GLU A 57 7.41 -8.75 11.26
CA GLU A 57 6.12 -8.17 11.60
C GLU A 57 6.23 -7.75 13.07
N SER A 58 6.29 -6.45 13.29
CA SER A 58 6.15 -5.88 14.61
C SER A 58 4.87 -6.44 15.22
N ASP A 59 4.95 -6.91 16.46
CA ASP A 59 3.87 -7.32 17.38
C ASP A 59 2.78 -6.24 17.62
N LEU A 60 2.66 -5.24 16.75
CA LEU A 60 1.66 -4.17 16.80
C LEU A 60 0.33 -4.57 16.16
N PHE A 61 0.28 -5.66 15.39
CA PHE A 61 -0.96 -6.20 14.83
C PHE A 61 -1.04 -7.70 15.11
N GLY A 62 -1.61 -8.03 16.28
CA GLY A 62 -1.99 -9.41 16.60
C GLY A 62 -2.88 -10.00 15.52
N GLU A 63 -2.73 -11.32 15.32
CA GLU A 63 -3.54 -12.19 14.45
C GLU A 63 -3.97 -11.52 13.13
N VAL A 64 -3.10 -11.61 12.13
CA VAL A 64 -3.32 -11.07 10.79
C VAL A 64 -4.68 -11.54 10.26
N SER A 65 -5.61 -10.61 10.07
CA SER A 65 -6.96 -10.94 9.60
C SER A 65 -6.86 -11.58 8.21
N SER A 66 -7.30 -12.84 8.09
CA SER A 66 -7.38 -13.53 6.79
C SER A 66 -8.31 -12.82 5.80
N LEU A 67 -9.25 -12.03 6.31
CA LEU A 67 -10.19 -11.26 5.51
C LEU A 67 -9.58 -9.95 4.97
N PHE A 68 -8.68 -9.33 5.73
CA PHE A 68 -8.01 -8.08 5.37
C PHE A 68 -6.49 -8.22 5.59
N PRO A 69 -5.80 -8.98 4.72
CA PRO A 69 -4.36 -9.12 4.84
C PRO A 69 -3.68 -7.75 4.65
N PRO A 70 -2.58 -7.47 5.36
CA PRO A 70 -1.80 -6.26 5.15
C PRO A 70 -1.28 -6.25 3.70
N VAL A 71 -1.58 -5.18 2.96
CA VAL A 71 -1.12 -5.02 1.59
C VAL A 71 -0.02 -3.97 1.55
N GLY A 72 1.22 -4.42 1.34
CA GLY A 72 2.39 -3.56 1.21
C GLY A 72 3.00 -3.09 2.54
N LYS A 73 4.06 -2.29 2.43
CA LYS A 73 4.78 -1.72 3.58
C LYS A 73 4.54 -0.21 3.63
N PRO A 74 4.00 0.36 4.73
CA PRO A 74 3.79 1.79 4.83
C PRO A 74 5.14 2.52 4.78
N LEU A 75 5.20 3.61 4.00
CA LEU A 75 6.39 4.44 3.87
C LEU A 75 6.27 5.69 4.74
N GLY A 76 7.31 5.97 5.53
CA GLY A 76 7.41 7.20 6.31
C GLY A 76 7.13 7.02 7.81
N ARG A 77 7.01 8.15 8.52
CA ARG A 77 6.74 8.18 9.95
C ARG A 77 5.24 7.97 10.20
N PRO A 78 4.84 7.09 11.14
CA PRO A 78 3.42 6.94 11.48
C PRO A 78 2.85 8.26 11.99
N SER A 79 1.63 8.57 11.57
CA SER A 79 0.85 9.70 12.08
C SER A 79 -0.57 9.23 12.43
N SER A 80 -1.12 9.81 13.48
CA SER A 80 -2.50 9.57 13.91
C SER A 80 -3.36 10.78 13.57
N PHE A 81 -4.58 10.55 13.12
CA PHE A 81 -5.60 11.56 12.93
C PHE A 81 -6.93 11.00 13.42
N ILE A 82 -7.83 11.91 13.83
CA ILE A 82 -9.15 11.54 14.33
C ILE A 82 -10.13 11.67 13.18
N LEU A 83 -10.84 10.59 12.87
CA LEU A 83 -11.93 10.60 11.91
C LEU A 83 -13.19 11.21 12.53
N THR A 84 -13.86 12.08 11.80
CA THR A 84 -15.23 12.51 12.08
C THR A 84 -16.20 11.34 11.94
N ASP A 85 -17.40 11.47 12.52
CA ASP A 85 -18.42 10.41 12.43
C ASP A 85 -18.84 10.13 10.97
N LEU A 86 -18.86 11.16 10.13
CA LEU A 86 -19.14 11.01 8.70
C LEU A 86 -18.04 10.21 7.99
N GLU A 87 -16.77 10.52 8.23
CA GLU A 87 -15.65 9.80 7.63
C GLU A 87 -15.58 8.36 8.11
N LYS A 88 -15.84 8.11 9.41
CA LYS A 88 -15.96 6.75 9.94
C LYS A 88 -17.06 5.98 9.21
N LEU A 89 -18.24 6.58 9.06
CA LEU A 89 -19.36 5.95 8.36
C LEU A 89 -19.02 5.66 6.89
N GLN A 90 -18.34 6.58 6.21
CA GLN A 90 -17.87 6.38 4.83
C GLN A 90 -16.83 5.25 4.74
N ALA A 91 -15.86 5.20 5.64
CA ALA A 91 -14.85 4.14 5.69
C ALA A 91 -15.49 2.77 5.94
N HIS A 92 -16.40 2.66 6.92
CA HIS A 92 -17.13 1.43 7.18
C HIS A 92 -17.93 0.95 5.98
N ARG A 93 -18.66 1.86 5.30
CA ARG A 93 -19.39 1.52 4.07
C ARG A 93 -18.44 1.02 2.99
N TYR A 94 -17.33 1.72 2.76
CA TYR A 94 -16.37 1.33 1.75
C TYR A 94 -15.86 -0.10 1.97
N VAL A 95 -15.48 -0.44 3.21
CA VAL A 95 -15.02 -1.79 3.56
C VAL A 95 -16.10 -2.84 3.28
N LEU A 96 -17.34 -2.60 3.71
CA LEU A 96 -18.45 -3.55 3.51
C LEU A 96 -18.75 -3.78 2.02
N TYR A 97 -18.78 -2.73 1.20
CA TYR A 97 -19.13 -2.83 -0.21
C TYR A 97 -18.03 -3.45 -1.08
N ASN A 98 -16.77 -3.37 -0.65
CA ASN A 98 -15.63 -3.94 -1.37
C ASN A 98 -15.17 -5.30 -0.82
N CYS A 99 -15.77 -5.78 0.28
CA CYS A 99 -15.44 -7.07 0.84
C CYS A 99 -16.18 -8.20 0.11
N LYS A 100 -15.44 -9.14 -0.48
CA LYS A 100 -16.01 -10.30 -1.19
C LYS A 100 -16.92 -11.15 -0.32
N ALA A 101 -16.58 -11.31 0.97
CA ALA A 101 -17.39 -12.07 1.92
C ALA A 101 -18.75 -11.42 2.21
N VAL A 102 -18.88 -10.12 2.00
CA VAL A 102 -20.12 -9.35 2.28
C VAL A 102 -21.04 -9.29 1.05
N ILE A 103 -20.54 -9.63 -0.16
CA ILE A 103 -21.34 -9.64 -1.39
C ILE A 103 -22.63 -10.47 -1.30
N PRO A 104 -22.65 -11.69 -0.72
CA PRO A 104 -23.87 -12.47 -0.57
C PRO A 104 -24.95 -11.72 0.23
N TYR A 105 -24.55 -11.09 1.34
CA TYR A 105 -25.43 -10.31 2.21
C TYR A 105 -25.97 -9.05 1.52
N LEU A 106 -25.14 -8.38 0.70
CA LEU A 106 -25.61 -7.26 -0.12
C LEU A 106 -26.70 -7.71 -1.11
N LYS A 107 -26.57 -8.90 -1.71
CA LYS A 107 -27.60 -9.44 -2.61
C LYS A 107 -28.87 -9.81 -1.87
N GLU A 108 -28.75 -10.40 -0.68
CA GLU A 108 -29.88 -10.77 0.18
C GLU A 108 -30.66 -9.53 0.62
N HIS A 109 -29.98 -8.51 1.14
CA HIS A 109 -30.64 -7.26 1.54
C HIS A 109 -31.34 -6.59 0.36
N ALA A 110 -30.73 -6.57 -0.83
CA ALA A 110 -31.37 -6.03 -2.04
C ALA A 110 -32.62 -6.83 -2.45
N ALA A 111 -32.61 -8.15 -2.27
CA ALA A 111 -33.78 -9.00 -2.51
C ALA A 111 -34.89 -8.71 -1.48
N ASP A 112 -34.54 -8.50 -0.23
CA ASP A 112 -35.48 -8.14 0.84
C ASP A 112 -36.10 -6.77 0.64
N LEU A 113 -35.32 -5.77 0.20
CA LEU A 113 -35.86 -4.46 -0.19
C LEU A 113 -36.89 -4.58 -1.32
N LYS A 114 -36.61 -5.42 -2.32
CA LYS A 114 -37.57 -5.71 -3.41
C LYS A 114 -38.82 -6.44 -2.91
N ARG A 115 -38.68 -7.36 -1.97
CA ARG A 115 -39.81 -8.10 -1.35
C ARG A 115 -40.71 -7.17 -0.54
N ARG A 116 -40.13 -6.30 0.30
CA ARG A 116 -40.86 -5.32 1.12
C ARG A 116 -41.59 -4.28 0.27
N ASN A 117 -41.01 -3.90 -0.88
CA ASN A 117 -41.57 -2.89 -1.77
C ASN A 117 -42.26 -3.46 -3.01
N ARG A 118 -42.81 -4.68 -2.97
CA ARG A 118 -43.47 -5.30 -4.16
C ARG A 118 -44.56 -4.44 -4.80
N GLN A 119 -45.25 -3.62 -4.01
CA GLN A 119 -46.32 -2.73 -4.48
C GLN A 119 -45.79 -1.45 -5.15
N ARG A 120 -44.56 -1.03 -4.84
CA ARG A 120 -43.88 0.13 -5.44
C ARG A 120 -42.66 -0.37 -6.18
N ARG A 121 -42.73 -0.49 -7.51
CA ARG A 121 -41.55 -0.83 -8.33
C ARG A 121 -40.44 0.21 -8.09
N LEU A 122 -39.50 -0.11 -7.21
CA LEU A 122 -38.35 0.73 -6.91
C LEU A 122 -37.37 0.69 -8.07
N SER A 123 -36.90 1.87 -8.48
CA SER A 123 -35.77 1.99 -9.39
C SER A 123 -34.48 1.47 -8.72
N LEU A 124 -33.53 1.01 -9.54
CA LEU A 124 -32.21 0.56 -9.06
C LEU A 124 -31.53 1.63 -8.19
N LYS A 125 -31.61 2.91 -8.58
CA LYS A 125 -31.04 4.02 -7.82
C LYS A 125 -31.70 4.20 -6.44
N GLN A 126 -32.99 3.90 -6.32
CA GLN A 126 -33.69 3.98 -5.04
C GLN A 126 -33.28 2.82 -4.13
N ILE A 127 -33.17 1.62 -4.68
CA ILE A 127 -32.69 0.43 -3.95
C ILE A 127 -31.28 0.70 -3.42
N GLU A 128 -30.38 1.22 -4.25
CA GLU A 128 -29.02 1.56 -3.85
C GLU A 128 -28.96 2.62 -2.75
N ASN A 129 -29.79 3.66 -2.83
CA ASN A 129 -29.84 4.71 -1.81
C ASN A 129 -30.36 4.18 -0.46
N ILE A 130 -31.40 3.33 -0.48
CA ILE A 130 -31.91 2.68 0.73
C ILE A 130 -30.86 1.72 1.29
N GLN A 131 -30.26 0.90 0.43
CA GLN A 131 -29.21 -0.04 0.80
C GLN A 131 -28.03 0.67 1.46
N ASN A 132 -27.53 1.78 0.90
CA ASN A 132 -26.46 2.57 1.51
C ASN A 132 -26.78 3.08 2.93
N LYS A 133 -28.06 3.33 3.22
CA LYS A 133 -28.51 3.83 4.53
C LYS A 133 -28.75 2.71 5.53
N GLU A 134 -29.45 1.66 5.12
CA GLU A 134 -29.97 0.63 6.02
C GLU A 134 -29.06 -0.59 6.14
N PHE A 135 -28.25 -0.88 5.11
CA PHE A 135 -27.43 -2.10 5.07
C PHE A 135 -26.50 -2.25 6.29
N PRO A 136 -25.77 -1.22 6.77
CA PRO A 136 -24.91 -1.38 7.93
C PRO A 136 -25.65 -1.78 9.21
N ILE A 137 -26.90 -1.35 9.35
CA ILE A 137 -27.75 -1.66 10.51
C ILE A 137 -28.32 -3.08 10.33
N TRP A 138 -28.88 -3.37 9.16
CA TRP A 138 -29.41 -4.70 8.82
C TRP A 138 -28.35 -5.80 8.94
N PHE A 139 -27.13 -5.53 8.47
CA PHE A 139 -26.01 -6.48 8.49
C PHE A 139 -25.49 -6.75 9.91
N ARG A 140 -25.73 -5.87 10.88
CA ARG A 140 -25.37 -6.12 12.28
C ARG A 140 -26.27 -7.19 12.93
N GLU A 141 -27.47 -7.38 12.39
CA GLU A 141 -28.46 -8.33 12.90
C GLU A 141 -28.40 -9.71 12.20
N HIS A 142 -27.46 -9.90 11.26
CA HIS A 142 -27.27 -11.14 10.47
C HIS A 142 -25.88 -11.73 10.71
#